data_AF-A0A449BBS9-F1
#
_entry.id   AF-A0A449BBS9-F1
#
_cell.length_a   1.000
_cell.length_b   1.000
_cell.length_c   1.000
_cell.angle_alpha   90.00
_cell.angle_beta   90.00
_cell.angle_gamma   90.00
#
_symmetry.space_group_name_H-M   'P 1'
#
loop_
_entity.id
_entity.type
_entity.pdbx_description
1 polymer ?
#
loop_
_entity_poly.entity_id
_entity_poly.type
_entity_poly.pdbx_seq_one_letter_code
_entity_poly.pdbx_strand_id
1 'polypeptide(L)'
;MIGAIIGDVVGSTLEFKNNKTKDFSLFEYNKEITDDSILTMAVFSALEKCNNDYQNIGNFVANEFISFYKKYPNPMGAYGASFENWCINSIKSNGIQPPYNSYGNGAAMRISPVAYFSSSMEECIKLSRIITGITHNHLEGIKGAEANFICYIYGIKL
;
A
#
# COMPACT_ATOMS: atom_id res chain seq x y z
N MET A 1 -7.20 9.22 -0.53
CA MET A 1 -7.07 8.28 0.61
C MET A 1 -8.41 7.70 1.05
N ILE A 2 -9.39 8.52 1.50
CA ILE A 2 -10.72 8.02 1.93
C ILE A 2 -11.40 7.18 0.85
N GLY A 3 -11.36 7.60 -0.42
CA GLY A 3 -11.91 6.82 -1.53
C GLY A 3 -11.22 5.47 -1.77
N ALA A 4 -9.91 5.35 -1.48
CA ALA A 4 -9.19 4.08 -1.59
C ALA A 4 -9.59 3.11 -0.45
N ILE A 5 -9.71 3.63 0.77
CA ILE A 5 -10.18 2.87 1.95
C ILE A 5 -11.62 2.41 1.76
N ILE A 6 -12.50 3.30 1.26
CA ILE A 6 -13.89 2.93 0.94
C ILE A 6 -13.90 1.89 -0.19
N GLY A 7 -13.07 2.06 -1.23
CA GLY A 7 -12.97 1.10 -2.33
C GLY A 7 -12.52 -0.29 -1.88
N ASP A 8 -11.57 -0.38 -0.96
CA ASP A 8 -11.09 -1.62 -0.36
C ASP A 8 -12.18 -2.31 0.49
N VAL A 9 -12.78 -1.58 1.42
CA VAL A 9 -13.87 -2.10 2.27
C VAL A 9 -15.08 -2.55 1.45
N VAL A 10 -15.43 -1.82 0.38
CA VAL A 10 -16.52 -2.20 -0.53
C VAL A 10 -16.11 -3.36 -1.45
N GLY A 11 -14.89 -3.37 -1.96
CA GLY A 11 -14.38 -4.35 -2.93
C GLY A 11 -14.15 -5.74 -2.33
N SER A 12 -13.69 -5.81 -1.07
CA SER A 12 -13.41 -7.08 -0.37
C SER A 12 -14.60 -8.05 -0.33
N THR A 13 -15.86 -7.58 -0.40
CA THR A 13 -17.04 -8.47 -0.47
C THR A 13 -17.16 -9.32 -1.72
N LEU A 14 -16.52 -8.87 -2.79
CA LEU A 14 -16.56 -9.51 -4.10
C LEU A 14 -15.25 -10.22 -4.42
N GLU A 15 -14.25 -10.10 -3.55
CA GLU A 15 -12.97 -10.77 -3.72
C GLU A 15 -13.18 -12.30 -3.73
N PHE A 16 -12.58 -12.96 -4.72
CA PHE A 16 -12.76 -14.40 -4.98
C PHE A 16 -14.19 -14.86 -5.33
N LYS A 17 -15.14 -13.94 -5.52
CA LYS A 17 -16.49 -14.24 -6.05
C LYS A 17 -16.57 -13.73 -7.49
N ASN A 18 -16.88 -14.63 -8.42
CA ASN A 18 -16.99 -14.30 -9.85
C ASN A 18 -18.34 -13.62 -10.17
N ASN A 19 -18.64 -12.51 -9.46
CA ASN A 19 -19.93 -11.86 -9.48
C ASN A 19 -19.82 -10.49 -10.16
N LYS A 20 -20.26 -10.39 -11.42
CA LYS A 20 -20.18 -9.17 -12.25
C LYS A 20 -21.36 -8.22 -12.06
N THR A 21 -22.20 -8.46 -11.06
CA THR A 21 -23.42 -7.71 -10.80
C THR A 21 -23.08 -6.33 -10.24
N LYS A 22 -23.81 -5.29 -10.65
CA LYS A 22 -23.68 -3.94 -10.05
C LYS A 22 -24.57 -3.76 -8.80
N ASP A 23 -25.27 -4.81 -8.41
CA ASP A 23 -26.26 -4.80 -7.33
C ASP A 23 -25.62 -5.43 -6.08
N PHE A 24 -24.98 -4.60 -5.27
CA PHE A 24 -24.29 -5.01 -4.06
C PHE A 24 -24.46 -3.96 -2.96
N SER A 25 -24.47 -4.40 -1.71
CA SER A 25 -24.51 -3.48 -0.57
C SER A 25 -23.17 -2.76 -0.44
N LEU A 26 -23.20 -1.43 -0.38
CA LEU A 26 -22.00 -0.61 -0.20
C LEU A 26 -21.38 -0.81 1.19
N PHE A 27 -22.20 -1.00 2.23
CA PHE A 27 -21.75 -1.17 3.59
C PHE A 27 -22.52 -2.32 4.22
N GLU A 28 -21.83 -3.43 4.49
CA GLU A 28 -22.36 -4.52 5.31
C GLU A 28 -21.83 -4.35 6.74
N TYR A 29 -22.70 -4.56 7.72
CA TYR A 29 -22.34 -4.54 9.14
C TYR A 29 -21.34 -5.69 9.39
N ASN A 30 -20.18 -5.41 10.02
CA ASN A 30 -19.05 -6.33 10.30
C ASN A 30 -17.93 -6.44 9.25
N LYS A 31 -17.74 -5.46 8.35
CA LYS A 31 -16.53 -5.44 7.52
C LYS A 31 -15.32 -4.87 8.25
N GLU A 32 -14.25 -5.64 8.30
CA GLU A 32 -12.94 -5.23 8.79
C GLU A 32 -12.06 -4.71 7.65
N ILE A 33 -11.09 -3.87 7.96
CA ILE A 33 -10.09 -3.38 7.00
C ILE A 33 -9.14 -4.51 6.58
N THR A 34 -8.70 -4.50 5.32
CA THR A 34 -7.76 -5.47 4.78
C THR A 34 -6.31 -4.96 4.86
N ASP A 35 -5.37 -5.74 4.34
CA ASP A 35 -3.99 -5.31 4.20
C ASP A 35 -3.82 -4.06 3.31
N ASP A 36 -4.67 -3.83 2.31
CA ASP A 36 -4.65 -2.64 1.46
C ASP A 36 -4.79 -1.36 2.29
N SER A 37 -5.83 -1.29 3.12
CA SER A 37 -6.06 -0.15 4.02
C SER A 37 -4.97 -0.01 5.09
N ILE A 38 -4.53 -1.13 5.68
CA ILE A 38 -3.50 -1.12 6.72
C ILE A 38 -2.16 -0.61 6.17
N LEU A 39 -1.75 -1.11 5.00
CA LEU A 39 -0.49 -0.71 4.39
C LEU A 39 -0.57 0.69 3.78
N THR A 40 -1.75 1.13 3.33
CA THR A 40 -1.99 2.55 2.98
C THR A 40 -1.76 3.46 4.18
N MET A 41 -2.30 3.11 5.35
CA MET A 41 -2.08 3.90 6.59
C MET A 41 -0.61 3.87 7.03
N ALA A 42 0.09 2.75 6.86
CA ALA A 42 1.52 2.67 7.15
C ALA A 42 2.35 3.61 6.26
N VAL A 43 2.04 3.69 4.96
CA VAL A 43 2.68 4.65 4.04
C VAL A 43 2.39 6.09 4.47
N PHE A 44 1.14 6.42 4.81
CA PHE A 44 0.77 7.74 5.31
C PHE A 44 1.57 8.12 6.55
N SER A 45 1.61 7.24 7.55
CA SER A 45 2.35 7.44 8.82
C SER A 45 3.84 7.72 8.55
N ALA A 46 4.45 7.00 7.62
CA ALA A 46 5.85 7.22 7.25
C ALA A 46 6.08 8.58 6.58
N LEU A 47 5.21 8.97 5.64
CA LEU A 47 5.30 10.26 4.96
C LEU A 47 5.13 11.44 5.93
N GLU A 48 4.18 11.32 6.88
CA GLU A 48 3.99 12.31 7.94
C GLU A 48 5.24 12.44 8.82
N LYS A 49 5.84 11.32 9.24
CA LYS A 49 7.07 11.31 10.05
C LYS A 49 8.29 11.86 9.33
N CYS A 50 8.35 11.76 8.01
CA CYS A 50 9.39 12.39 7.21
C CYS A 50 9.34 13.92 7.26
N ASN A 51 8.18 14.52 7.55
CA ASN A 51 8.01 15.97 7.68
C ASN A 51 8.65 16.76 6.52
N ASN A 52 8.33 16.36 5.29
CA ASN A 52 8.89 16.88 4.02
C ASN A 52 10.40 16.64 3.78
N ASP A 53 11.09 15.87 4.64
CA ASP A 53 12.43 15.33 4.36
C ASP A 53 12.35 13.84 3.98
N TYR A 54 12.33 13.60 2.67
CA TYR A 54 12.17 12.25 2.12
C TYR A 54 13.48 11.51 1.86
N GLN A 55 14.64 12.01 2.30
CA GLN A 55 15.93 11.34 2.05
C GLN A 55 15.96 9.88 2.51
N ASN A 56 15.29 9.58 3.62
CA ASN A 56 15.24 8.25 4.23
C ASN A 56 13.85 7.58 4.15
N ILE A 57 12.96 8.04 3.26
CA ILE A 57 11.55 7.57 3.21
C ILE A 57 11.42 6.05 3.11
N GLY A 58 12.33 5.39 2.39
CA GLY A 58 12.34 3.93 2.27
C GLY A 58 12.46 3.21 3.63
N ASN A 59 13.34 3.70 4.50
CA ASN A 59 13.50 3.15 5.85
C ASN A 59 12.30 3.47 6.74
N PHE A 60 11.74 4.68 6.65
CA PHE A 60 10.53 5.03 7.40
C PHE A 60 9.37 4.11 7.03
N VAL A 61 9.09 3.93 5.73
CA VAL A 61 8.00 3.06 5.28
C VAL A 61 8.25 1.60 5.66
N ALA A 62 9.46 1.08 5.50
CA ALA A 62 9.77 -0.29 5.89
C ALA A 62 9.53 -0.53 7.40
N ASN A 63 9.91 0.41 8.24
CA ASN A 63 9.66 0.35 9.68
C ASN A 63 8.16 0.46 10.00
N GLU A 64 7.41 1.33 9.32
CA GLU A 64 5.96 1.43 9.49
C GLU A 64 5.25 0.16 9.03
N PHE A 65 5.65 -0.48 7.93
CA PHE A 65 5.10 -1.78 7.53
C PHE A 65 5.26 -2.83 8.62
N ILE A 66 6.45 -2.95 9.21
CA ILE A 66 6.70 -3.88 10.30
C ILE A 66 5.87 -3.52 11.54
N SER A 67 5.76 -2.24 11.86
CA SER A 67 4.97 -1.74 13.01
C SER A 67 3.49 -2.04 12.85
N PHE A 68 2.91 -1.74 11.69
CA PHE A 68 1.50 -1.99 11.39
C PHE A 68 1.20 -3.48 11.30
N TYR A 69 2.10 -4.28 10.72
CA TYR A 69 1.98 -5.74 10.73
C TYR A 69 1.91 -6.31 12.15
N LYS A 70 2.75 -5.81 13.09
CA LYS A 70 2.68 -6.21 14.51
C LYS A 70 1.37 -5.80 15.17
N LYS A 71 0.84 -4.63 14.81
CA LYS A 71 -0.41 -4.09 15.37
C LYS A 71 -1.64 -4.80 14.83
N TYR A 72 -1.61 -5.21 13.56
CA TYR A 72 -2.70 -5.86 12.85
C TYR A 72 -2.19 -7.13 12.17
N PRO A 73 -1.93 -8.22 12.93
CA PRO A 73 -1.29 -9.41 12.39
C PRO A 73 -2.19 -10.25 11.48
N ASN A 74 -3.52 -10.18 11.68
CA ASN A 74 -4.49 -11.02 10.98
C ASN A 74 -5.60 -10.18 10.37
N PRO A 75 -5.33 -9.39 9.31
CA PRO A 75 -6.38 -8.63 8.63
C PRO A 75 -7.33 -9.54 7.87
N MET A 76 -8.53 -9.04 7.58
CA MET A 76 -9.45 -9.69 6.64
C MET A 76 -8.77 -9.86 5.28
N GLY A 77 -8.84 -11.06 4.70
CA GLY A 77 -8.13 -11.41 3.45
C GLY A 77 -6.68 -11.86 3.62
N ALA A 78 -6.10 -11.65 4.82
CA ALA A 78 -4.69 -11.90 5.17
C ALA A 78 -3.69 -11.10 4.32
N TYR A 79 -2.45 -11.03 4.78
CA TYR A 79 -1.37 -10.49 3.95
C TYR A 79 -0.97 -11.50 2.88
N GLY A 80 -0.50 -11.00 1.73
CA GLY A 80 0.19 -11.86 0.77
C GLY A 80 1.38 -12.59 1.42
N ALA A 81 1.49 -13.91 1.23
CA ALA A 81 2.45 -14.77 1.92
C ALA A 81 3.92 -14.28 1.83
N SER A 82 4.32 -13.66 0.71
CA SER A 82 5.67 -13.11 0.57
C SER A 82 5.89 -11.85 1.42
N PHE A 83 4.87 -10.99 1.55
CA PHE A 83 4.93 -9.81 2.41
C PHE A 83 4.95 -10.20 3.89
N GLU A 84 4.12 -11.18 4.26
CA GLU A 84 4.10 -11.74 5.61
C GLU A 84 5.48 -12.29 5.99
N ASN A 85 6.08 -13.10 5.12
CA ASN A 85 7.44 -13.62 5.32
C ASN A 85 8.48 -12.50 5.43
N TRP A 86 8.38 -11.45 4.61
CA TRP A 86 9.27 -10.29 4.69
C TRP A 86 9.17 -9.59 6.06
N CYS A 87 7.95 -9.41 6.59
CA CYS A 87 7.75 -8.84 7.93
C CYS A 87 8.31 -9.76 9.02
N ILE A 88 7.97 -11.05 9.00
CA ILE A 88 8.42 -12.03 9.99
C ILE A 88 9.95 -12.10 10.04
N ASN A 89 10.60 -12.18 8.88
CA ASN A 89 12.06 -12.25 8.81
C ASN A 89 12.70 -10.94 9.26
N SER A 90 12.12 -9.79 8.92
CA SER A 90 12.63 -8.49 9.38
C SER A 90 12.58 -8.35 10.90
N ILE A 91 11.51 -8.86 11.52
CA ILE A 91 11.34 -8.90 12.97
C ILE A 91 12.37 -9.84 13.61
N LYS A 92 12.53 -11.05 13.07
CA LYS A 92 13.47 -12.05 13.58
C LYS A 92 14.93 -11.58 13.51
N SER A 93 15.31 -10.92 12.42
CA SER A 93 16.68 -10.42 12.24
C SER A 93 16.94 -9.06 12.89
N ASN A 94 15.91 -8.44 13.48
CA ASN A 94 15.97 -7.04 13.96
C ASN A 94 16.53 -6.07 12.90
N GLY A 95 16.08 -6.22 11.65
CA GLY A 95 16.61 -5.46 10.52
C GLY A 95 15.71 -5.57 9.29
N ILE A 96 15.76 -4.58 8.41
CA ILE A 96 14.90 -4.52 7.21
C ILE A 96 15.40 -5.55 6.19
N GLN A 97 14.53 -6.47 5.77
CA GLN A 97 14.84 -7.44 4.73
C GLN A 97 14.86 -6.80 3.33
N PRO A 98 15.67 -7.33 2.39
CA PRO A 98 15.64 -6.87 1.01
C PRO A 98 14.30 -7.20 0.34
N PRO A 99 13.92 -6.48 -0.73
CA PRO A 99 12.74 -6.80 -1.52
C PRO A 99 12.87 -8.18 -2.19
N TYR A 100 11.72 -8.83 -2.43
CA TYR A 100 11.65 -10.25 -2.82
C TYR A 100 11.14 -10.48 -4.25
N ASN A 101 11.43 -9.56 -5.17
CA ASN A 101 11.13 -9.64 -6.60
C ASN A 101 9.65 -9.90 -6.95
N SER A 102 8.75 -9.29 -6.18
CA SER A 102 7.31 -9.43 -6.40
C SER A 102 6.82 -8.63 -7.62
N TYR A 103 5.94 -9.25 -8.40
CA TYR A 103 5.20 -8.66 -9.54
C TYR A 103 3.71 -8.47 -9.24
N GLY A 104 3.28 -8.65 -7.98
CA GLY A 104 1.89 -8.48 -7.56
C GLY A 104 1.41 -7.02 -7.58
N ASN A 105 0.09 -6.84 -7.56
CA ASN A 105 -0.60 -5.55 -7.42
C ASN A 105 -0.39 -4.88 -6.04
N GLY A 106 0.19 -5.60 -5.09
CA GLY A 106 0.65 -5.16 -3.76
C GLY A 106 1.31 -3.79 -3.71
N ALA A 107 2.02 -3.46 -4.79
CA ALA A 107 2.70 -2.18 -4.98
C ALA A 107 1.76 -1.00 -5.17
N ALA A 108 0.66 -1.19 -5.92
CA ALA A 108 -0.21 -0.13 -6.37
C ALA A 108 -1.32 0.22 -5.37
N MET A 109 -1.78 -0.76 -4.60
CA MET A 109 -2.92 -0.60 -3.67
C MET A 109 -2.69 0.42 -2.55
N ARG A 110 -1.42 0.64 -2.18
CA ARG A 110 -1.03 1.38 -0.98
C ARG A 110 -0.36 2.73 -1.21
N ILE A 111 -0.26 3.17 -2.47
CA ILE A 111 0.54 4.35 -2.85
C ILE A 111 -0.26 5.66 -2.86
N SER A 112 -1.58 5.60 -2.66
CA SER A 112 -2.45 6.77 -2.70
C SER A 112 -2.04 7.95 -1.78
N PRO A 113 -1.40 7.76 -0.61
CA PRO A 113 -0.95 8.88 0.23
C PRO A 113 0.17 9.72 -0.41
N VAL A 114 1.01 9.13 -1.26
CA VAL A 114 2.14 9.85 -1.88
C VAL A 114 1.67 11.08 -2.65
N ALA A 115 0.53 10.97 -3.34
CA ALA A 115 -0.05 12.07 -4.10
C ALA A 115 -0.47 13.26 -3.22
N TYR A 116 -0.81 13.02 -1.95
CA TYR A 116 -1.18 14.08 -1.01
C TYR A 116 0.04 14.83 -0.46
N PHE A 117 1.16 14.14 -0.27
CA PHE A 117 2.39 14.69 0.33
C PHE A 117 3.38 15.29 -0.68
N SER A 118 3.20 15.03 -1.97
CA SER A 118 4.13 15.48 -3.00
C SER A 118 3.76 16.87 -3.54
N SER A 119 4.76 17.70 -3.76
CA SER A 119 4.61 19.07 -4.28
C SER A 119 4.68 19.15 -5.80
N SER A 120 5.17 18.10 -6.47
CA SER A 120 5.25 18.01 -7.92
C SER A 120 5.03 16.59 -8.43
N MET A 121 4.77 16.45 -9.73
CA MET A 121 4.63 15.14 -10.38
C MET A 121 5.92 14.31 -10.27
N GLU A 122 7.07 14.95 -10.45
CA GLU A 122 8.39 14.33 -10.39
C GLU A 122 8.69 13.80 -8.99
N GLU A 123 8.41 14.58 -7.94
CA GLU A 123 8.53 14.14 -6.56
C GLU A 123 7.61 12.96 -6.29
N CYS A 124 6.35 13.06 -6.72
CA CYS A 124 5.36 12.00 -6.66
C CYS A 124 5.87 10.68 -7.25
N ILE A 125 6.37 10.70 -8.49
CA ILE A 125 6.91 9.53 -9.18
C ILE A 125 8.12 8.98 -8.44
N LYS A 126 9.03 9.85 -7.99
CA LYS A 126 10.24 9.47 -7.25
C LYS A 126 9.88 8.73 -5.96
N LEU A 127 8.98 9.30 -5.15
CA LEU A 127 8.52 8.71 -3.90
C LEU A 127 7.79 7.38 -4.15
N SER A 128 6.92 7.34 -5.16
CA SER A 128 6.22 6.12 -5.57
C SER A 128 7.20 4.98 -5.86
N ARG A 129 8.24 5.24 -6.66
CA ARG A 129 9.26 4.23 -7.00
C ARG A 129 10.02 3.72 -5.78
N ILE A 130 10.44 4.64 -4.90
CA ILE A 130 11.18 4.28 -3.69
C ILE A 130 10.32 3.38 -2.80
N ILE A 131 9.07 3.76 -2.56
CA ILE A 131 8.16 3.06 -1.65
C ILE A 131 7.75 1.68 -2.21
N THR A 132 7.45 1.61 -3.51
CA THR A 132 7.17 0.34 -4.19
C THR A 132 8.36 -0.61 -4.11
N GLY A 133 9.57 -0.08 -4.33
CA GLY A 133 10.83 -0.83 -4.33
C GLY A 133 11.17 -1.53 -3.02
N ILE A 134 10.53 -1.17 -1.90
CA ILE A 134 10.76 -1.79 -0.58
C ILE A 134 10.39 -3.28 -0.58
N THR A 135 9.34 -3.66 -1.31
CA THR A 135 8.90 -5.07 -1.38
C THR A 135 8.72 -5.58 -2.81
N HIS A 136 8.58 -4.69 -3.79
CA HIS A 136 8.42 -5.02 -5.21
C HIS A 136 9.55 -4.38 -6.02
N ASN A 137 10.65 -5.11 -6.24
CA ASN A 137 11.76 -4.68 -7.09
C ASN A 137 11.72 -5.32 -8.50
N HIS A 138 10.63 -5.99 -8.87
CA HIS A 138 10.41 -6.45 -10.25
C HIS A 138 9.90 -5.29 -11.12
N LEU A 139 10.41 -5.18 -12.35
CA LEU A 139 10.08 -4.08 -13.28
C LEU A 139 8.57 -3.91 -13.50
N GLU A 140 7.84 -5.02 -13.61
CA GLU A 140 6.38 -5.00 -13.79
C GLU A 140 5.61 -4.52 -12.54
N GLY A 141 6.11 -4.81 -11.34
CA GLY A 141 5.51 -4.29 -10.10
C GLY A 141 5.68 -2.77 -9.99
N ILE A 142 6.83 -2.25 -10.45
CA ILE A 142 7.10 -0.81 -10.53
C ILE A 142 6.19 -0.15 -11.56
N LYS A 143 6.05 -0.72 -12.76
CA LYS A 143 5.13 -0.22 -13.80
C LYS A 143 3.67 -0.22 -13.35
N GLY A 144 3.22 -1.28 -12.66
CA GLY A 144 1.86 -1.38 -12.13
C GLY A 144 1.55 -0.30 -11.09
N ALA A 145 2.51 0.04 -10.23
CA ALA A 145 2.38 1.16 -9.30
C ALA A 145 2.31 2.50 -10.03
N GLU A 146 3.19 2.73 -11.01
CA GLU A 146 3.19 3.96 -11.82
C GLU A 146 1.86 4.16 -12.58
N ALA A 147 1.30 3.10 -13.18
CA ALA A 147 0.05 3.19 -13.94
C ALA A 147 -1.16 3.55 -13.07
N ASN A 148 -1.33 2.89 -11.92
CA ASN A 148 -2.41 3.22 -10.97
C ASN A 148 -2.24 4.63 -10.39
N PHE A 149 -0.99 5.06 -10.24
CA PHE A 149 -0.67 6.36 -9.69
C PHE A 149 -0.98 7.53 -10.62
N ILE A 150 -0.79 7.37 -11.93
CA ILE A 150 -1.19 8.36 -12.93
C ILE A 150 -2.69 8.69 -12.78
N CYS A 151 -3.54 7.69 -12.54
CA CYS A 151 -4.98 7.90 -12.32
C CYS A 151 -5.29 8.75 -11.08
N TYR A 152 -4.54 8.59 -9.98
CA TYR A 152 -4.75 9.38 -8.76
C TYR A 152 -4.42 10.86 -8.94
N ILE A 153 -3.34 11.18 -9.65
CA ILE A 153 -2.90 12.58 -9.84
C ILE A 153 -3.88 13.37 -10.71
N TYR A 154 -4.42 12.76 -11.77
CA TYR A 154 -5.43 13.41 -12.60
C TYR A 154 -6.76 13.63 -11.87
N GLY A 155 -7.08 12.82 -10.85
CA GLY A 155 -8.29 12.98 -10.03
C GLY A 155 -8.18 14.02 -8.92
N ILE A 156 -6.96 14.36 -8.44
CA ILE A 156 -6.73 15.37 -7.39
C ILE A 156 -6.63 16.80 -7.96
N LYS A 157 -6.37 16.94 -9.27
CA LYS A 157 -6.27 18.24 -9.97
C LYS A 157 -7.60 18.77 -10.53
N LEU A 158 -8.75 18.16 -10.20
CA LEU A 158 -10.10 18.66 -10.48
C LEU A 158 -10.74 19.19 -9.21
#